data_AF-A0A922FQL7-F1
#
_entry.id   AF-A0A922FQL7-F1
#
_cell.length_a   1.000
_cell.length_b   1.000
_cell.length_c   1.000
_cell.angle_alpha   90.00
_cell.angle_beta   90.00
_cell.angle_gamma   90.00
#
_symmetry.space_group_name_H-M   'P 1'
#
loop_
_entity.id
_entity.type
_entity.pdbx_description
1 polymer ?
#
loop_
_entity_poly.entity_id
_entity_poly.type
_entity_poly.pdbx_seq_one_letter_code
_entity_poly.pdbx_strand_id
1 'polypeptide(L)'
;MKNAIDIVFPNTRHRYCLWHIMQKLPEKLGSHSEYNGLKTAIQNVVYDIQSCEEFEEKWEQLMHKYDLIDNAWLQGLYTERSFWVPIFLKSVFWAGMSTTQRLESMNAFFDGFVPSGTTLKEFVDQFDNALRKKVETETTADFQSCNQTIPCVFPFKIERQFQLLYMNAKFKEVQAKVWGMLLCNPSLVNRVGSISTYDVFEEISTPDGQSKIMKYIVYLNEDKFEVKCTCALFEMRGIICRHAFKVCMLDEVLSFFARKICVG
;
A
#
# COMPACT_ATOMS: atom_id res chain seq x y z
N MET A 1 -23.96 -1.66 5.45
CA MET A 1 -23.05 -0.51 5.59
C MET A 1 -22.80 0.19 4.25
N LYS A 2 -22.44 -0.53 3.17
CA LYS A 2 -22.26 -0.01 1.80
C LYS A 2 -23.29 1.05 1.38
N ASN A 3 -24.57 0.70 1.35
CA ASN A 3 -25.64 1.62 0.94
C ASN A 3 -25.71 2.90 1.78
N ALA A 4 -25.47 2.81 3.10
CA ALA A 4 -25.50 4.00 3.95
C ALA A 4 -24.30 4.92 3.68
N ILE A 5 -23.12 4.35 3.40
CA ILE A 5 -21.94 5.12 3.00
C ILE A 5 -22.17 5.78 1.65
N ASP A 6 -22.75 5.08 0.68
CA ASP A 6 -23.02 5.65 -0.65
C ASP A 6 -23.99 6.84 -0.59
N ILE A 7 -24.92 6.82 0.36
CA ILE A 7 -25.87 7.92 0.60
C ILE A 7 -25.20 9.09 1.32
N VAL A 8 -24.47 8.83 2.40
CA VAL A 8 -23.95 9.89 3.29
C VAL A 8 -22.62 10.45 2.80
N PHE A 9 -21.79 9.62 2.15
CA PHE A 9 -20.46 9.95 1.67
C PHE A 9 -20.28 9.49 0.20
N PRO A 10 -20.99 10.11 -0.76
CA PRO A 10 -21.04 9.65 -2.15
C PRO A 10 -19.69 9.67 -2.87
N ASN A 11 -18.75 10.51 -2.39
CA ASN A 11 -17.39 10.61 -2.93
C ASN A 11 -16.38 9.70 -2.20
N THR A 12 -16.82 8.96 -1.18
CA THR A 12 -15.96 8.03 -0.45
C THR A 12 -16.05 6.65 -1.06
N ARG A 13 -14.90 6.09 -1.44
CA ARG A 13 -14.86 4.71 -1.88
C ARG A 13 -14.87 3.78 -0.67
N HIS A 14 -15.92 3.00 -0.52
CA HIS A 14 -15.95 1.94 0.49
C HIS A 14 -14.98 0.81 0.13
N ARG A 15 -14.33 0.22 1.15
CA ARG A 15 -13.38 -0.89 1.00
C ARG A 15 -13.61 -1.92 2.09
N TYR A 16 -13.69 -3.19 1.72
CA TYR A 16 -13.76 -4.27 2.71
C TYR A 16 -12.38 -4.56 3.29
N CYS A 17 -12.39 -4.96 4.56
CA CYS A 17 -11.17 -5.28 5.28
C CYS A 17 -10.57 -6.60 4.76
N LEU A 18 -9.47 -6.52 4.01
CA LEU A 18 -8.80 -7.70 3.46
C LEU A 18 -8.35 -8.66 4.56
N TRP A 19 -7.91 -8.14 5.72
CA TRP A 19 -7.58 -8.98 6.86
C TRP A 19 -8.78 -9.79 7.34
N HIS A 20 -9.95 -9.16 7.51
CA HIS A 20 -11.16 -9.87 7.93
C HIS A 20 -11.60 -10.92 6.89
N ILE A 21 -11.41 -10.64 5.60
CA ILE A 21 -11.67 -11.64 4.54
C ILE A 21 -10.70 -12.82 4.69
N MET A 22 -9.41 -12.55 4.87
CA MET A 22 -8.37 -13.57 5.04
C MET A 22 -8.56 -14.39 6.32
N GLN A 23 -9.04 -13.79 7.42
CA GLN A 23 -9.35 -14.49 8.67
C GLN A 23 -10.57 -15.41 8.57
N LYS A 24 -11.44 -15.20 7.59
CA LYS A 24 -12.57 -16.10 7.32
C LYS A 24 -12.17 -17.31 6.46
N LEU A 25 -11.00 -17.30 5.83
CA LEU A 25 -10.55 -18.44 5.00
C LEU A 25 -10.50 -19.77 5.77
N PRO A 26 -9.92 -19.85 7.00
CA PRO A 26 -9.94 -21.11 7.76
C PRO A 26 -11.37 -21.58 8.09
N GLU A 27 -12.26 -20.65 8.44
CA GLU A 27 -13.66 -20.95 8.75
C GLU A 27 -14.42 -21.47 7.52
N LYS A 28 -14.20 -20.85 6.35
CA LYS A 28 -14.96 -21.14 5.12
C LYS A 28 -14.38 -22.26 4.27
N LEU A 29 -13.07 -22.46 4.31
CA LEU A 29 -12.35 -23.38 3.43
C LEU A 29 -11.44 -24.36 4.19
N GLY A 30 -11.38 -24.29 5.52
CA GLY A 30 -10.46 -25.11 6.32
C GLY A 30 -10.73 -26.62 6.27
N SER A 31 -11.92 -27.04 5.87
CA SER A 31 -12.26 -28.44 5.62
C SER A 31 -11.77 -28.96 4.27
N HIS A 32 -11.29 -28.09 3.38
CA HIS A 32 -10.77 -28.48 2.08
C HIS A 32 -9.49 -29.32 2.24
N SER A 33 -9.41 -30.45 1.55
CA SER A 33 -8.28 -31.41 1.65
C SER A 33 -6.92 -30.75 1.42
N GLU A 34 -6.85 -29.81 0.48
CA GLU A 34 -5.64 -29.05 0.12
C GLU A 34 -5.61 -27.61 0.69
N TYR A 35 -6.25 -27.36 1.84
CA TYR A 35 -6.42 -26.01 2.39
C TYR A 35 -5.13 -25.18 2.45
N ASN A 36 -4.00 -25.76 2.85
CA ASN A 36 -2.74 -25.02 2.93
C ASN A 36 -2.27 -24.51 1.56
N GLY A 37 -2.38 -25.34 0.52
CA GLY A 37 -2.06 -24.94 -0.85
C GLY A 37 -3.04 -23.90 -1.38
N LEU A 38 -4.33 -24.10 -1.13
CA LEU A 38 -5.41 -23.18 -1.50
C LEU A 38 -5.22 -21.80 -0.85
N LYS A 39 -4.93 -21.76 0.45
CA LYS A 39 -4.68 -20.51 1.19
C LYS A 39 -3.53 -19.73 0.57
N THR A 40 -2.40 -20.40 0.32
CA THR A 40 -1.25 -19.77 -0.33
C THR A 40 -1.58 -19.28 -1.74
N ALA A 41 -2.32 -20.07 -2.51
CA ALA A 41 -2.75 -19.67 -3.85
C ALA A 41 -3.64 -18.41 -3.82
N ILE A 42 -4.62 -18.35 -2.90
CA ILE A 42 -5.48 -17.17 -2.72
C ILE A 42 -4.63 -15.96 -2.30
N GLN A 43 -3.68 -16.13 -1.39
CA GLN A 43 -2.79 -15.05 -0.97
C GLN A 43 -1.99 -14.50 -2.16
N ASN A 44 -1.37 -15.37 -2.97
CA ASN A 44 -0.60 -14.95 -4.14
C ASN A 44 -1.48 -14.21 -5.17
N VAL A 45 -2.69 -14.71 -5.43
CA VAL A 45 -3.63 -14.07 -6.36
C VAL A 45 -4.07 -12.69 -5.87
N VAL A 46 -4.22 -12.51 -4.55
CA VAL A 46 -4.70 -11.24 -4.00
C VAL A 46 -3.58 -10.21 -3.82
N TYR A 47 -2.38 -10.64 -3.42
CA TYR A 47 -1.29 -9.73 -3.06
C TYR A 47 -0.27 -9.48 -4.19
N ASP A 48 -0.03 -10.44 -5.07
CA ASP A 48 1.11 -10.37 -6.00
C ASP A 48 0.74 -9.91 -7.42
N ILE A 49 -0.56 -9.86 -7.73
CA ILE A 49 -1.06 -9.56 -9.07
C ILE A 49 -0.90 -8.08 -9.42
N GLN A 50 -0.50 -7.81 -10.67
CA GLN A 50 -0.18 -6.47 -11.14
C GLN A 50 -1.18 -5.87 -12.12
N SER A 51 -2.09 -6.66 -12.69
CA SER A 51 -3.18 -6.17 -13.56
C SER A 51 -4.53 -6.83 -13.25
N CYS A 52 -5.62 -6.17 -13.65
CA CYS A 52 -6.96 -6.72 -13.46
C CYS A 52 -7.14 -8.00 -14.29
N GLU A 53 -6.59 -8.05 -15.50
CA GLU A 53 -6.67 -9.21 -16.40
C GLU A 53 -5.97 -10.43 -15.80
N GLU A 54 -4.76 -10.24 -15.26
CA GLU A 54 -4.02 -11.31 -14.57
C GLU A 54 -4.81 -11.80 -13.34
N PHE A 55 -5.55 -10.92 -12.65
CA PHE A 55 -6.43 -11.32 -11.55
C PHE A 55 -7.56 -12.22 -12.03
N GLU A 56 -8.29 -11.81 -13.07
CA GLU A 56 -9.41 -12.59 -13.59
C GLU A 56 -8.94 -13.99 -14.02
N GLU A 57 -7.84 -14.06 -14.78
CA GLU A 57 -7.28 -15.32 -15.25
C GLU A 57 -6.82 -16.23 -14.10
N LYS A 58 -6.03 -15.72 -13.16
CA LYS A 58 -5.51 -16.54 -12.05
C LYS A 58 -6.59 -16.91 -11.05
N TRP A 59 -7.59 -16.06 -10.84
CA TRP A 59 -8.73 -16.37 -10.00
C TRP A 59 -9.54 -17.52 -10.60
N GLU A 60 -9.84 -17.48 -11.90
CA GLU A 60 -10.51 -18.56 -12.63
C GLU A 60 -9.71 -19.88 -12.54
N GLN A 61 -8.42 -19.86 -12.84
CA GLN A 61 -7.54 -21.04 -12.71
C GLN A 61 -7.55 -21.62 -11.30
N LEU A 62 -7.57 -20.76 -10.27
CA LEU A 62 -7.67 -21.18 -8.87
C LEU A 62 -9.02 -21.85 -8.57
N MET A 63 -10.13 -21.28 -9.04
CA MET A 63 -11.46 -21.88 -8.85
C MET A 63 -11.54 -23.27 -9.48
N HIS A 64 -11.01 -23.45 -10.70
CA HIS A 64 -10.98 -24.74 -11.38
C HIS A 64 -10.06 -25.76 -10.69
N LYS A 65 -8.85 -25.34 -10.30
CA LYS A 65 -7.85 -26.23 -9.71
C LYS A 65 -8.33 -26.89 -8.41
N TYR A 66 -9.04 -26.13 -7.58
CA TYR A 66 -9.51 -26.58 -6.27
C TYR A 66 -10.98 -27.00 -6.27
N ASP A 67 -11.63 -27.09 -7.44
CA ASP A 67 -13.05 -27.45 -7.58
C ASP A 67 -13.99 -26.56 -6.73
N LEU A 68 -13.76 -25.24 -6.79
CA LEU A 68 -14.46 -24.23 -5.97
C LEU A 68 -15.43 -23.37 -6.77
N ILE A 69 -15.71 -23.73 -8.02
CA ILE A 69 -16.54 -22.95 -8.94
C ILE A 69 -17.92 -22.67 -8.34
N ASP A 70 -18.53 -23.67 -7.70
CA ASP A 70 -19.87 -23.57 -7.09
C ASP A 70 -19.84 -23.10 -5.63
N ASN A 71 -18.69 -22.65 -5.12
CA ASN A 71 -18.58 -22.15 -3.76
C ASN A 71 -19.24 -20.77 -3.64
N ALA A 72 -20.44 -20.73 -3.08
CA ALA A 72 -21.24 -19.51 -2.94
C ALA A 72 -20.51 -18.36 -2.22
N TRP A 73 -19.64 -18.66 -1.26
CA TRP A 73 -18.89 -17.62 -0.55
C TRP A 73 -17.82 -16.97 -1.42
N LEU A 74 -17.08 -17.78 -2.19
CA LEU A 74 -16.06 -17.30 -3.13
C LEU A 74 -16.70 -16.56 -4.31
N GLN A 75 -17.84 -17.04 -4.83
CA GLN A 75 -18.62 -16.31 -5.84
C GLN A 75 -19.09 -14.94 -5.34
N GLY A 76 -19.56 -14.86 -4.09
CA GLY A 76 -19.92 -13.60 -3.45
C GLY A 76 -18.72 -12.65 -3.31
N LEU A 77 -17.55 -13.16 -2.88
CA LEU A 77 -16.33 -12.37 -2.83
C LEU A 77 -15.90 -11.89 -4.22
N TYR A 78 -15.96 -12.74 -5.23
CA TYR A 78 -15.61 -12.40 -6.61
C TYR A 78 -16.50 -11.28 -7.18
N THR A 79 -17.80 -11.36 -6.89
CA THR A 79 -18.79 -10.32 -7.30
C THR A 79 -18.41 -8.95 -6.75
N GLU A 80 -17.90 -8.91 -5.51
CA GLU A 80 -17.53 -7.68 -4.82
C GLU A 80 -16.01 -7.38 -4.89
N ARG A 81 -15.26 -8.00 -5.81
CA ARG A 81 -13.78 -7.88 -5.90
C ARG A 81 -13.27 -6.44 -5.97
N SER A 82 -14.03 -5.54 -6.58
CA SER A 82 -13.70 -4.10 -6.66
C SER A 82 -13.63 -3.38 -5.31
N PHE A 83 -14.17 -3.98 -4.25
CA PHE A 83 -14.20 -3.44 -2.89
C PHE A 83 -13.07 -3.97 -2.01
N TRP A 84 -12.37 -5.05 -2.38
CA TRP A 84 -11.43 -5.70 -1.45
C TRP A 84 -10.11 -6.12 -2.06
N VAL A 85 -10.08 -6.42 -3.36
CA VAL A 85 -8.86 -6.84 -4.04
C VAL A 85 -8.00 -5.59 -4.34
N PRO A 86 -6.74 -5.53 -3.89
CA PRO A 86 -5.88 -4.36 -4.02
C PRO A 86 -5.75 -3.81 -5.45
N ILE A 87 -5.67 -4.67 -6.48
CA ILE A 87 -5.46 -4.25 -7.87
C ILE A 87 -6.57 -3.32 -8.37
N PHE A 88 -7.83 -3.58 -7.99
CA PHE A 88 -8.98 -2.76 -8.37
C PHE A 88 -9.07 -1.46 -7.56
N LEU A 89 -8.31 -1.34 -6.46
CA LEU A 89 -8.32 -0.21 -5.53
C LEU A 89 -7.15 0.77 -5.74
N LYS A 90 -6.23 0.49 -6.69
CA LYS A 90 -5.01 1.26 -6.95
C LYS A 90 -5.27 2.74 -7.32
N SER A 91 -6.46 3.09 -7.81
CA SER A 91 -6.81 4.45 -8.23
C SER A 91 -7.31 5.38 -7.12
N VAL A 92 -7.32 4.93 -5.87
CA VAL A 92 -7.86 5.71 -4.75
C VAL A 92 -6.79 5.91 -3.68
N PHE A 93 -6.80 7.11 -3.09
CA PHE A 93 -5.93 7.47 -1.98
C PHE A 93 -6.46 6.92 -0.67
N TRP A 94 -5.58 6.22 0.07
CA TRP A 94 -5.91 5.61 1.36
C TRP A 94 -4.89 5.96 2.44
N ALA A 95 -3.99 6.92 2.20
CA ALA A 95 -2.90 7.32 3.11
C ALA A 95 -2.04 6.13 3.63
N GLY A 96 -1.92 5.07 2.85
CA GLY A 96 -1.21 3.86 3.26
C GLY A 96 -1.95 2.95 4.24
N MET A 97 -3.19 3.28 4.63
CA MET A 97 -4.04 2.42 5.46
C MET A 97 -4.39 1.14 4.67
N SER A 98 -3.59 0.09 4.85
CA SER A 98 -4.04 -1.26 4.53
C SER A 98 -4.98 -1.72 5.64
N THR A 99 -5.87 -2.63 5.28
CA THR A 99 -6.87 -3.17 6.19
C THR A 99 -6.28 -4.07 7.29
N THR A 100 -5.03 -4.55 7.12
CA THR A 100 -4.25 -5.25 8.16
C THR A 100 -3.72 -4.26 9.22
N GLN A 101 -3.19 -3.12 8.78
CA GLN A 101 -2.65 -2.09 9.68
C GLN A 101 -3.70 -1.48 10.61
N ARG A 102 -4.99 -1.48 10.24
CA ARG A 102 -6.04 -0.91 11.09
C ARG A 102 -6.25 -1.70 12.38
N LEU A 103 -6.22 -3.03 12.31
CA LEU A 103 -6.37 -3.90 13.47
C LEU A 103 -5.07 -4.06 14.23
N GLU A 104 -3.94 -4.13 13.53
CA GLU A 104 -2.62 -4.05 14.16
C GLU A 104 -2.48 -2.72 14.92
N SER A 105 -2.96 -1.61 14.38
CA SER A 105 -2.96 -0.30 15.03
C SER A 105 -3.95 -0.20 16.19
N MET A 106 -5.15 -0.77 16.08
CA MET A 106 -6.12 -0.77 17.19
C MET A 106 -5.67 -1.69 18.33
N ASN A 107 -5.14 -2.87 17.99
CA ASN A 107 -4.55 -3.76 18.98
C ASN A 107 -3.31 -3.11 19.60
N ALA A 108 -2.41 -2.51 18.81
CA ALA A 108 -1.25 -1.77 19.33
C ALA A 108 -1.64 -0.55 20.18
N PHE A 109 -2.76 0.10 19.88
CA PHE A 109 -3.27 1.22 20.69
C PHE A 109 -3.66 0.75 22.09
N PHE A 110 -4.31 -0.40 22.21
CA PHE A 110 -4.71 -0.99 23.49
C PHE A 110 -3.69 -1.98 24.07
N ASP A 111 -2.57 -2.20 23.38
CA ASP A 111 -1.57 -3.17 23.79
C ASP A 111 -0.92 -2.72 25.12
N GLY A 112 -0.92 -3.64 26.09
CA GLY A 112 -0.52 -3.36 27.47
C GLY A 112 -1.54 -2.59 28.32
N PHE A 113 -2.69 -2.16 27.77
CA PHE A 113 -3.74 -1.43 28.50
C PHE A 113 -4.99 -2.25 28.78
N VAL A 114 -5.43 -3.09 27.84
CA VAL A 114 -6.70 -3.84 27.94
C VAL A 114 -6.46 -5.35 27.82
N PRO A 115 -5.98 -6.02 28.90
CA PRO A 115 -5.94 -7.47 28.95
C PRO A 115 -7.35 -8.10 28.95
N SER A 116 -7.42 -9.40 28.64
CA SER A 116 -8.69 -10.14 28.49
C SER A 116 -9.59 -10.18 29.73
N GLY A 117 -9.08 -9.79 30.90
CA GLY A 117 -9.81 -9.72 32.16
C GLY A 117 -10.28 -8.32 32.58
N THR A 118 -10.04 -7.28 31.78
CA THR A 118 -10.41 -5.90 32.13
C THR A 118 -11.93 -5.74 32.22
N THR A 119 -12.41 -5.27 33.38
CA THR A 119 -13.83 -4.97 33.57
C THR A 119 -14.24 -3.72 32.78
N LEU A 120 -15.54 -3.54 32.51
CA LEU A 120 -16.02 -2.37 31.77
C LEU A 120 -15.68 -1.04 32.46
N LYS A 121 -15.63 -1.03 33.80
CA LYS A 121 -15.23 0.16 34.57
C LYS A 121 -13.75 0.46 34.37
N GLU A 122 -12.89 -0.54 34.52
CA GLU A 122 -11.45 -0.40 34.30
C GLU A 122 -11.12 -0.05 32.84
N PHE A 123 -11.92 -0.52 31.89
CA PHE A 123 -11.75 -0.20 30.48
C PHE A 123 -11.80 1.31 30.21
N VAL A 124 -12.69 2.05 30.88
CA VAL A 124 -12.79 3.51 30.71
C VAL A 124 -11.48 4.18 31.15
N ASP A 125 -10.97 3.82 32.32
CA ASP A 125 -9.71 4.37 32.85
C ASP A 125 -8.52 3.98 31.96
N GLN A 126 -8.48 2.74 31.47
CA GLN A 126 -7.43 2.27 30.57
C GLN A 126 -7.50 2.89 29.17
N PHE A 127 -8.70 3.18 28.68
CA PHE A 127 -8.91 3.91 27.44
C PHE A 127 -8.33 5.32 27.53
N ASP A 128 -8.60 6.05 28.62
CA ASP A 128 -8.06 7.39 28.84
C ASP A 128 -6.53 7.37 28.96
N ASN A 129 -5.96 6.34 29.58
CA ASN A 129 -4.51 6.16 29.66
C ASN A 129 -3.88 5.87 28.28
N ALA A 130 -4.51 4.99 27.48
CA ALA A 130 -4.06 4.71 26.11
C ALA A 130 -4.12 5.97 25.23
N LEU A 131 -5.19 6.76 25.37
CA LEU A 131 -5.35 8.03 24.66
C LEU A 131 -4.26 9.03 25.06
N ARG A 132 -3.98 9.17 26.36
CA ARG A 132 -2.94 10.07 26.86
C ARG A 132 -1.56 9.69 26.34
N LYS A 133 -1.20 8.40 26.41
CA LYS A 133 0.08 7.90 25.87
C LYS A 133 0.20 8.18 24.37
N LYS A 134 -0.89 8.03 23.62
CA LYS A 134 -0.92 8.36 22.19
C LYS A 134 -0.66 9.85 21.96
N VAL A 135 -1.34 10.74 22.68
CA VAL A 135 -1.13 12.19 22.60
C VAL A 135 0.30 12.57 22.98
N GLU A 136 0.85 12.00 24.04
CA GLU A 136 2.25 12.22 24.46
C GLU A 136 3.25 11.76 23.38
N THR A 137 2.99 10.63 22.75
CA THR A 137 3.82 10.09 21.67
C THR A 137 3.77 10.99 20.43
N GLU A 138 2.58 11.44 20.03
CA GLU A 138 2.38 12.38 18.91
C GLU A 138 3.07 13.72 19.20
N THR A 139 2.86 14.29 20.39
CA THR A 139 3.49 15.54 20.83
C THR A 139 5.02 15.44 20.81
N THR A 140 5.57 14.32 21.27
CA THR A 140 7.01 14.07 21.24
C THR A 140 7.54 13.97 19.81
N ALA A 141 6.80 13.29 18.93
CA ALA A 141 7.16 13.15 17.52
C ALA A 141 7.09 14.50 16.76
N ASP A 142 6.11 15.34 17.07
CA ASP A 142 5.99 16.69 16.53
C ASP A 142 7.14 17.57 17.01
N PHE A 143 7.43 17.55 18.31
CA PHE A 143 8.58 18.26 18.87
C PHE A 143 9.90 17.82 18.21
N GLN A 144 10.11 16.52 18.01
CA GLN A 144 11.29 16.01 17.31
C GLN A 144 11.32 16.46 15.84
N SER A 145 10.18 16.49 15.15
CA SER A 145 10.11 16.93 13.75
C SER A 145 10.44 18.42 13.59
N CYS A 146 10.10 19.25 14.58
CA CYS A 146 10.45 20.68 14.56
C CYS A 146 11.90 20.95 14.98
N ASN A 147 12.46 20.16 15.89
CA ASN A 147 13.75 20.45 16.52
C ASN A 147 14.92 19.59 16.02
N GLN A 148 14.64 18.50 15.32
CA GLN A 148 15.66 17.58 14.80
C GLN A 148 15.42 17.33 13.33
N THR A 149 16.45 17.58 12.52
CA THR A 149 16.42 17.26 11.10
C THR A 149 17.14 15.94 10.86
N ILE A 150 16.42 14.94 10.34
CA ILE A 150 17.03 13.67 9.91
C ILE A 150 17.90 13.95 8.68
N PRO A 151 19.20 13.60 8.67
CA PRO A 151 20.06 13.86 7.53
C PRO A 151 19.62 13.09 6.28
N CYS A 152 19.88 13.65 5.10
CA CYS A 152 19.71 12.93 3.85
C CYS A 152 20.73 11.78 3.77
N VAL A 153 20.30 10.61 3.31
CA VAL A 153 21.16 9.43 3.10
C VAL A 153 22.01 9.61 1.85
N PHE A 154 21.45 10.26 0.81
CA PHE A 154 22.15 10.53 -0.44
C PHE A 154 22.23 12.04 -0.71
N PRO A 155 23.21 12.49 -1.52
CA PRO A 155 23.36 13.90 -1.86
C PRO A 155 22.34 14.41 -2.91
N PHE A 156 21.20 13.74 -3.07
CA PHE A 156 20.21 14.12 -4.07
C PHE A 156 19.43 15.36 -3.63
N LYS A 157 19.38 16.38 -4.49
CA LYS A 157 18.63 17.64 -4.23
C LYS A 157 17.16 17.39 -3.90
N ILE A 158 16.56 16.33 -4.45
CA ILE A 158 15.17 16.00 -4.19
C ILE A 158 14.94 15.43 -2.79
N GLU A 159 15.88 14.66 -2.26
CA GLU A 159 15.77 14.11 -0.91
C GLU A 159 15.69 15.26 0.11
N ARG A 160 16.52 16.30 -0.10
CA ARG A 160 16.48 17.53 0.69
C ARG A 160 15.14 18.27 0.61
N GLN A 161 14.45 18.23 -0.53
CA GLN A 161 13.14 18.88 -0.64
C GLN A 161 12.11 18.14 0.22
N PHE A 162 12.08 16.81 0.17
CA PHE A 162 11.21 16.02 1.05
C PHE A 162 11.57 16.17 2.53
N GLN A 163 12.85 16.31 2.87
CA GLN A 163 13.31 16.58 4.24
C GLN A 163 12.71 17.87 4.82
N LEU A 164 12.56 18.91 4.00
CA LEU A 164 12.02 20.21 4.43
C LEU A 164 10.48 20.22 4.50
N LEU A 165 9.83 19.35 3.74
CA LEU A 165 8.37 19.35 3.59
C LEU A 165 7.68 18.33 4.50
N TYR A 166 8.31 17.18 4.75
CA TYR A 166 7.69 16.05 5.43
C TYR A 166 8.09 16.00 6.90
N MET A 167 7.15 15.62 7.76
CA MET A 167 7.46 15.18 9.12
C MET A 167 8.49 14.05 9.09
N ASN A 168 9.33 13.96 10.13
CA ASN A 168 10.43 13.01 10.21
C ASN A 168 10.01 11.56 9.91
N ALA A 169 8.83 11.14 10.38
CA ALA A 169 8.29 9.81 10.10
C ALA A 169 8.04 9.57 8.59
N LYS A 170 7.43 10.54 7.90
CA LYS A 170 7.17 10.46 6.46
C LYS A 170 8.44 10.60 5.63
N PHE A 171 9.38 11.42 6.09
CA PHE A 171 10.67 11.53 5.43
C PHE A 171 11.45 10.19 5.47
N LYS A 172 11.42 9.45 6.59
CA LYS A 172 12.00 8.09 6.66
C LYS A 172 11.39 7.14 5.62
N GLU A 173 10.07 7.22 5.37
CA GLU A 173 9.43 6.43 4.31
C GLU A 173 10.00 6.78 2.93
N VAL A 174 10.22 8.07 2.65
CA VAL A 174 10.86 8.53 1.41
C VAL A 174 12.28 8.01 1.30
N GLN A 175 13.08 8.08 2.37
CA GLN A 175 14.45 7.56 2.38
C GLN A 175 14.50 6.07 2.03
N ALA A 176 13.55 5.27 2.52
CA ALA A 176 13.44 3.87 2.13
C ALA A 176 13.14 3.69 0.63
N LYS A 177 12.37 4.60 0.01
CA LYS A 177 12.13 4.58 -1.45
C LYS A 177 13.36 5.00 -2.24
N VAL A 178 14.07 6.03 -1.78
CA VAL A 178 15.33 6.47 -2.38
C VAL A 178 16.37 5.35 -2.30
N TRP A 179 16.51 4.67 -1.16
CA TRP A 179 17.41 3.52 -1.05
C TRP A 179 17.01 2.39 -1.99
N GLY A 180 15.73 2.02 -1.99
CA GLY A 180 15.21 0.92 -2.81
C GLY A 180 15.33 1.15 -4.31
N MET A 181 15.50 2.38 -4.78
CA MET A 181 15.66 2.68 -6.21
C MET A 181 16.97 2.14 -6.79
N LEU A 182 17.95 1.83 -5.95
CA LEU A 182 19.21 1.20 -6.37
C LEU A 182 18.99 -0.19 -6.98
N LEU A 183 17.90 -0.86 -6.60
CA LEU A 183 17.51 -2.17 -7.11
C LEU A 183 16.60 -2.07 -8.36
N CYS A 184 16.35 -0.86 -8.86
CA CYS A 184 15.47 -0.62 -9.99
C CYS A 184 16.30 -0.37 -11.26
N ASN A 185 16.00 -1.15 -12.31
CA ASN A 185 16.64 -1.08 -13.62
C ASN A 185 15.63 -0.59 -14.67
N PRO A 186 15.59 0.72 -14.97
CA PRO A 186 14.71 1.27 -15.98
C PRO A 186 15.29 1.12 -17.40
N SER A 187 14.41 0.92 -18.37
CA SER A 187 14.69 0.95 -19.80
C SER A 187 13.62 1.77 -20.51
N LEU A 188 14.04 2.77 -21.29
CA LEU A 188 13.13 3.56 -22.13
C LEU A 188 12.53 2.67 -23.22
N VAL A 189 11.20 2.58 -23.26
CA VAL A 189 10.48 1.77 -24.24
C VAL A 189 10.00 2.64 -25.40
N ASN A 190 9.46 3.80 -25.09
CA ASN A 190 8.86 4.69 -26.07
C ASN A 190 8.94 6.14 -25.62
N ARG A 191 9.11 7.06 -26.56
CA ARG A 191 8.97 8.50 -26.36
C ARG A 191 8.11 9.08 -27.47
N VAL A 192 6.93 9.59 -27.11
CA VAL A 192 5.99 10.24 -28.02
C VAL A 192 5.80 11.67 -27.56
N GLY A 193 6.44 12.62 -28.24
CA GLY A 193 6.47 14.02 -27.84
C GLY A 193 7.08 14.19 -26.44
N SER A 194 6.32 14.80 -25.53
CA SER A 194 6.68 15.03 -24.12
C SER A 194 6.38 13.85 -23.19
N ILE A 195 5.90 12.73 -23.73
CA ILE A 195 5.54 11.54 -22.95
C ILE A 195 6.60 10.44 -23.18
N SER A 196 7.28 10.08 -22.11
CA SER A 196 8.24 8.96 -22.07
C SER A 196 7.65 7.80 -21.27
N THR A 197 7.78 6.59 -21.80
CA THR A 197 7.35 5.34 -21.14
C THR A 197 8.56 4.46 -20.86
N TYR A 198 8.71 4.08 -19.60
CA TYR A 198 9.81 3.25 -19.11
C TYR A 198 9.28 1.92 -18.56
N ASP A 199 9.95 0.85 -18.93
CA ASP A 199 9.88 -0.41 -18.21
C ASP A 199 10.91 -0.37 -17.08
N VAL A 200 10.50 -0.67 -15.84
CA VAL A 200 11.36 -0.69 -14.67
C VAL A 200 11.33 -2.07 -14.05
N PHE A 201 12.46 -2.75 -14.08
CA PHE A 201 12.64 -4.06 -13.49
C PHE A 201 13.19 -3.93 -12.07
N GLU A 202 12.51 -4.54 -11.10
CA GLU A 202 12.93 -4.60 -9.70
C GLU A 202 13.15 -6.06 -9.32
N GLU A 203 14.33 -6.37 -8.79
CA GLU A 203 14.60 -7.67 -8.18
C GLU A 203 14.10 -7.66 -6.74
N ILE A 204 13.16 -8.57 -6.43
CA ILE A 204 12.56 -8.70 -5.10
C ILE A 204 12.95 -10.07 -4.55
N SER A 205 13.57 -10.08 -3.38
CA SER A 205 13.82 -11.30 -2.62
C SER A 205 12.52 -11.78 -1.96
N THR A 206 12.14 -13.02 -2.20
CA THR A 206 11.01 -13.66 -1.55
C THR A 206 11.44 -14.24 -0.19
N PRO A 207 10.51 -14.47 0.76
CA PRO A 207 10.83 -14.99 2.10
C PRO A 207 11.56 -16.34 2.11
N ASP A 208 11.39 -17.12 1.04
CA ASP A 208 12.03 -18.40 0.74
C ASP A 208 13.44 -18.27 0.13
N GLY A 209 13.96 -17.04 0.02
CA GLY A 209 15.33 -16.75 -0.45
C GLY A 209 15.49 -16.78 -1.96
N GLN A 210 14.42 -16.96 -2.72
CA GLN A 210 14.44 -16.83 -4.19
C GLN A 210 14.36 -15.36 -4.58
N SER A 211 14.85 -15.01 -5.78
CA SER A 211 14.65 -13.68 -6.35
C SER A 211 13.64 -13.73 -7.49
N LYS A 212 12.69 -12.79 -7.46
CA LYS A 212 11.69 -12.60 -8.51
C LYS A 212 11.91 -11.22 -9.13
N ILE A 213 12.01 -11.18 -10.44
CA ILE A 213 12.06 -9.92 -11.18
C ILE A 213 10.62 -9.47 -11.45
N MET A 214 10.26 -8.31 -10.91
CA MET A 214 8.97 -7.67 -11.14
C MET A 214 9.14 -6.53 -12.15
N LYS A 215 8.20 -6.45 -13.09
CA LYS A 215 8.16 -5.38 -14.08
C LYS A 215 7.11 -4.35 -13.70
N TYR A 216 7.51 -3.09 -13.69
CA TYR A 216 6.63 -1.93 -13.52
C TYR A 216 6.74 -1.02 -14.73
N ILE A 217 5.66 -0.29 -15.04
CA ILE A 217 5.66 0.69 -16.13
C ILE A 217 5.56 2.07 -15.50
N VAL A 218 6.47 2.96 -15.89
CA VAL A 218 6.48 4.37 -15.47
C VAL A 218 6.21 5.25 -16.69
N TYR A 219 5.18 6.07 -16.58
CA TYR A 219 4.82 7.09 -17.56
C TYR A 219 5.27 8.44 -17.02
N LEU A 220 6.09 9.13 -17.80
CA LEU A 220 6.55 10.48 -17.51
C LEU A 220 5.99 11.44 -18.55
N ASN A 221 5.24 12.44 -18.11
CA ASN A 221 4.74 13.53 -18.95
C ASN A 221 5.43 14.83 -18.53
N GLU A 222 6.35 15.32 -19.36
CA GLU A 222 7.14 16.52 -19.10
C GLU A 222 6.29 17.79 -19.12
N ASP A 223 5.33 17.91 -20.06
CA ASP A 223 4.48 19.11 -20.20
C ASP A 223 3.56 19.32 -18.99
N LYS A 224 2.98 18.23 -18.49
CA LYS A 224 2.08 18.26 -17.32
C LYS A 224 2.84 18.22 -16.00
N PHE A 225 4.12 17.86 -16.04
CA PHE A 225 4.90 17.47 -14.87
C PHE A 225 4.18 16.38 -14.09
N GLU A 226 3.80 15.31 -14.79
CA GLU A 226 3.08 14.16 -14.22
C GLU A 226 3.91 12.89 -14.35
N VAL A 227 4.05 12.12 -13.26
CA VAL A 227 4.69 10.81 -13.25
C VAL A 227 3.71 9.81 -12.69
N LYS A 228 3.46 8.73 -13.43
CA LYS A 228 2.59 7.63 -13.01
C LYS A 228 3.35 6.33 -13.06
N CYS A 229 3.13 5.47 -12.09
CA CYS A 229 3.72 4.14 -12.06
C CYS A 229 2.63 3.10 -11.83
N THR A 230 2.71 1.95 -12.48
CA THR A 230 1.75 0.85 -12.31
C THR A 230 1.73 0.25 -10.90
N CYS A 231 2.73 0.54 -10.06
CA CYS A 231 2.68 0.23 -8.63
C CYS A 231 1.66 1.08 -7.86
N ALA A 232 1.23 2.22 -8.42
CA ALA A 232 0.26 3.18 -7.89
C ALA A 232 0.53 3.68 -6.45
N LEU A 233 1.80 3.66 -6.00
CA LEU A 233 2.12 4.00 -4.62
C LEU A 233 1.78 5.45 -4.29
N PHE A 234 1.95 6.36 -5.27
CA PHE A 234 1.65 7.76 -5.07
C PHE A 234 0.13 7.97 -4.94
N GLU A 235 -0.65 7.37 -5.83
CA GLU A 235 -2.11 7.42 -5.81
C GLU A 235 -2.65 6.82 -4.51
N MET A 236 -2.07 5.72 -4.01
CA MET A 236 -2.54 5.04 -2.80
C MET A 236 -2.05 5.68 -1.49
N ARG A 237 -0.83 6.24 -1.46
CA ARG A 237 -0.15 6.67 -0.22
C ARG A 237 0.38 8.10 -0.22
N GLY A 238 0.37 8.80 -1.35
CA GLY A 238 0.92 10.15 -1.49
C GLY A 238 2.45 10.20 -1.48
N ILE A 239 3.12 9.06 -1.69
CA ILE A 239 4.59 8.96 -1.67
C ILE A 239 5.05 8.43 -3.03
N ILE A 240 5.99 9.13 -3.66
CA ILE A 240 6.60 8.69 -4.93
C ILE A 240 7.24 7.31 -4.71
N CYS A 241 6.96 6.36 -5.61
CA CYS A 241 7.60 5.05 -5.55
C CYS A 241 9.06 5.10 -6.01
N ARG A 242 9.83 4.10 -5.58
CA ARG A 242 11.23 3.92 -6.00
C ARG A 242 11.41 3.85 -7.53
N HIS A 243 10.43 3.30 -8.26
CA HIS A 243 10.48 3.21 -9.72
C HIS A 243 10.39 4.59 -10.38
N ALA A 244 9.43 5.40 -9.95
CA ALA A 244 9.26 6.76 -10.42
C ALA A 244 10.47 7.63 -10.01
N PHE A 245 10.97 7.47 -8.77
CA PHE A 245 12.22 8.13 -8.36
C PHE A 245 13.39 7.83 -9.29
N LYS A 246 13.61 6.55 -9.60
CA LYS A 246 14.71 6.12 -10.49
C LYS A 246 14.60 6.72 -11.89
N VAL A 247 13.40 6.67 -12.48
CA VAL A 247 13.15 7.23 -13.82
C VAL A 247 13.38 8.74 -13.83
N CYS A 248 12.79 9.46 -12.88
CA CYS A 248 12.93 10.90 -12.87
C CYS A 248 14.38 11.36 -12.55
N MET A 249 15.18 10.54 -11.85
CA MET A 249 16.61 10.82 -11.69
C MET A 249 17.39 10.70 -13.00
N LEU A 250 17.02 9.76 -13.88
CA LEU A 250 17.69 9.58 -15.18
C LEU A 250 17.39 10.70 -16.15
N ASP A 251 16.15 11.18 -16.20
CA ASP A 251 15.75 12.26 -17.09
C ASP A 251 16.03 13.67 -16.51
N GLU A 252 16.67 13.76 -15.34
CA GLU A 252 16.96 15.03 -14.63
C GLU A 252 15.73 15.92 -14.31
N VAL A 253 14.50 15.43 -14.55
CA VAL A 253 13.25 16.21 -14.41
C VAL A 253 12.82 16.41 -12.94
N LEU A 254 13.47 15.74 -11.98
CA LEU A 254 13.09 15.78 -10.55
C LEU A 254 13.12 17.15 -9.91
N SER A 255 13.91 18.09 -10.45
CA SER A 255 13.92 19.47 -9.96
C SER A 255 12.58 20.18 -10.15
N PHE A 256 11.76 19.75 -11.11
CA PHE A 256 10.46 20.36 -11.45
C PHE A 256 9.28 19.71 -10.71
N PHE A 257 9.33 18.41 -10.45
CA PHE A 257 8.23 17.64 -9.85
C PHE A 257 7.92 18.01 -8.40
N ALA A 258 8.95 18.33 -7.61
CA ALA A 258 8.79 18.63 -6.20
C ALA A 258 7.96 19.92 -5.92
N ARG A 259 7.80 20.81 -6.91
CA ARG A 259 6.95 22.00 -6.77
C ARG A 259 5.45 21.72 -6.89
N LYS A 260 5.03 20.68 -7.62
CA LYS A 260 3.62 20.33 -7.85
C LYS A 260 3.10 19.21 -6.96
N ILE A 261 3.99 18.32 -6.49
CA ILE A 261 3.63 17.21 -5.58
C ILE A 261 3.10 17.73 -4.23
N CYS A 262 3.25 19.03 -3.93
CA CYS A 262 2.83 19.67 -2.70
C CYS A 262 1.53 20.49 -2.78
N VAL A 263 0.80 20.49 -3.91
CA VAL A 263 -0.43 21.29 -4.08
C VAL A 263 -1.65 20.45 -4.49
N GLY A 264 -1.61 19.14 -4.23
CA GLY A 264 -2.77 18.24 -4.36
C GLY A 264 -3.46 18.04 -3.03
#